data_AF-R9JRE3-F1
#
_entry.id   AF-R9JRE3-F1
#
_cell.length_a   1.000
_cell.length_b   1.000
_cell.length_c   1.000
_cell.angle_alpha   90.00
_cell.angle_beta   90.00
_cell.angle_gamma   90.00
#
_symmetry.space_group_name_H-M   'P 1'
#
loop_
_entity.id
_entity.type
_entity.pdbx_description
1 polymer ?
#
loop_
_entity_poly.entity_id
_entity_poly.type
_entity_poly.pdbx_seq_one_letter_code
_entity_poly.pdbx_strand_id
1 'polypeptide(L)' 'MTEIVKQQILAIRATAETNMFDAYAVQYIANREGFYELVVFIQANREEYIDFILRGGRS' A
#
# COMPACT_ATOMS: atom_id res chain seq x y z
N MET A 1 -0.52 3.82 10.30
CA MET A 1 -1.37 3.32 9.18
C MET A 1 -2.83 3.38 9.61
N THR A 2 -3.71 3.94 8.77
CA THR A 2 -5.16 3.92 9.03
C THR A 2 -5.79 2.63 8.50
N GLU A 3 -7.01 2.31 8.94
CA GLU A 3 -7.74 1.14 8.42
C GLU A 3 -8.06 1.30 6.92
N ILE A 4 -8.30 2.53 6.44
CA ILE A 4 -8.53 2.81 5.01
C ILE A 4 -7.29 2.47 4.19
N VAL A 5 -6.11 2.96 4.61
CA VAL A 5 -4.83 2.63 3.95
C VAL A 5 -4.61 1.12 3.91
N LYS A 6 -4.87 0.42 5.01
CA LYS A 6 -4.75 -1.04 5.08
C LYS A 6 -5.69 -1.76 4.09
N GLN A 7 -6.95 -1.36 4.04
CA GLN A 7 -7.93 -1.92 3.10
C GLN A 7 -7.51 -1.70 1.64
N GLN A 8 -6.99 -0.51 1.31
CA GLN A 8 -6.47 -0.19 -0.02
C GLN A 8 -5.26 -1.05 -0.39
N ILE A 9 -4.32 -1.28 0.55
CA ILE A 9 -3.18 -2.19 0.34
C ILE A 9 -3.67 -3.61 0.06
N LEU A 10 -4.64 -4.10 0.84
CA LEU A 10 -5.19 -5.44 0.67
C LEU A 10 -5.98 -5.59 -0.65
N ALA A 11 -6.68 -4.54 -1.08
CA ALA A 11 -7.36 -4.50 -2.37
C ALA A 11 -6.36 -4.64 -3.53
N ILE A 12 -5.26 -3.89 -3.52
CA ILE A 12 -4.19 -4.03 -4.54
C ILE A 12 -3.55 -5.42 -4.45
N ARG A 13 -3.24 -5.91 -3.24
CA ARG A 13 -2.67 -7.25 -3.07
C ARG A 13 -3.55 -8.34 -3.67
N ALA A 14 -4.87 -8.21 -3.56
CA ALA A 14 -5.81 -9.18 -4.10
C ALA A 14 -5.84 -9.22 -5.64
N THR A 15 -5.42 -8.15 -6.34
CA THR A 15 -5.33 -8.15 -7.81
C THR A 15 -4.16 -8.95 -8.34
N ALA A 16 -3.12 -9.16 -7.51
CA ALA A 16 -1.86 -9.81 -7.88
C ALA A 16 -1.12 -9.15 -9.06
N GLU A 17 -1.43 -7.88 -9.36
CA GLU A 17 -0.90 -7.17 -10.53
C GLU A 17 0.58 -6.77 -10.39
N THR A 18 1.05 -6.58 -9.15
CA THR A 18 2.45 -6.22 -8.88
C THR A 18 2.99 -6.92 -7.64
N ASN A 19 4.31 -6.96 -7.53
CA ASN A 19 4.97 -7.29 -6.28
C ASN A 19 4.74 -6.16 -5.27
N MET A 20 4.20 -6.48 -4.09
CA MET A 20 3.89 -5.47 -3.07
C MET A 20 5.13 -4.76 -2.49
N PHE A 21 6.35 -5.27 -2.72
CA PHE A 21 7.59 -4.56 -2.39
C PHE A 21 7.95 -3.46 -3.41
N ASP A 22 7.34 -3.47 -4.60
CA ASP A 22 7.46 -2.37 -5.56
C ASP A 22 6.48 -1.24 -5.20
N ALA A 23 6.90 -0.43 -4.22
CA ALA A 23 6.10 0.70 -3.74
C ALA A 23 5.81 1.75 -4.82
N TYR A 24 6.57 1.81 -5.93
CA TYR A 24 6.27 2.72 -7.03
C TYR A 24 5.14 2.17 -7.90
N ALA A 25 5.20 0.88 -8.26
CA ALA A 25 4.10 0.23 -8.96
C ALA A 25 2.80 0.24 -8.14
N VAL A 26 2.89 0.02 -6.83
CA VAL A 26 1.72 0.09 -5.94
C VAL A 26 1.14 1.50 -5.86
N GLN A 27 1.97 2.55 -5.82
CA GLN A 27 1.47 3.93 -5.91
C GLN A 27 0.78 4.22 -7.25
N TYR A 28 1.34 3.73 -8.36
CA TYR A 28 0.73 3.89 -9.67
C TYR A 28 -0.66 3.23 -9.74
N ILE A 29 -0.76 1.98 -9.28
CA ILE A 29 -2.03 1.25 -9.21
C ILE A 29 -2.99 1.95 -8.25
N ALA A 30 -2.53 2.35 -7.07
CA ALA A 30 -3.35 3.09 -6.10
C ALA A 30 -3.93 4.37 -6.71
N ASN A 31 -3.14 5.12 -7.46
CA ASN A 31 -3.62 6.31 -8.14
C ASN A 31 -4.64 6.00 -9.25
N ARG A 32 -4.43 4.90 -10.00
CA ARG A 32 -5.37 4.43 -11.02
C ARG A 32 -6.73 4.02 -10.44
N GLU A 33 -6.72 3.35 -9.28
CA GLU A 33 -7.92 2.86 -8.57
C GLU A 33 -8.59 3.92 -7.68
N GLY A 34 -8.03 5.14 -7.58
CA GLY A 34 -8.57 6.21 -6.73
C GLY A 34 -8.26 6.06 -5.24
N PHE A 35 -7.28 5.23 -4.87
CA PHE A 35 -6.81 5.01 -3.50
C PHE A 35 -5.83 6.11 -3.06
N TYR A 36 -6.29 7.36 -3.06
CA TYR A 36 -5.42 8.53 -2.81
C TYR A 36 -4.82 8.56 -1.41
N GLU A 37 -5.49 8.02 -0.39
CA GLU A 37 -4.91 7.88 0.94
C GLU A 37 -3.67 6.98 0.95
N LEU A 38 -3.71 5.85 0.23
CA LEU A 38 -2.56 4.98 0.07
C LEU A 38 -1.44 5.66 -0.72
N VAL A 39 -1.76 6.45 -1.76
CA VAL A 39 -0.75 7.22 -2.51
C VAL A 39 -0.01 8.18 -1.56
N VAL A 40 -0.74 9.01 -0.82
CA VAL A 40 -0.17 9.96 0.14
C VAL A 40 0.59 9.23 1.25
N PHE A 41 0.05 8.11 1.73
CA PHE A 41 0.68 7.31 2.78
C PHE A 41 2.03 6.74 2.34
N ILE A 42 2.13 6.15 1.14
CA ILE A 42 3.40 5.60 0.65
C ILE A 42 4.44 6.70 0.44
N GLN A 43 4.03 7.89 0.00
CA GLN A 43 4.93 9.04 -0.15
C GLN A 43 5.51 9.51 1.19
N ALA A 44 4.66 9.59 2.23
CA ALA A 44 5.06 10.11 3.53
C ALA A 44 5.67 9.06 4.47
N ASN A 45 5.27 7.79 4.36
CA ASN A 45 5.56 6.73 5.34
C ASN A 45 6.02 5.42 4.67
N ARG A 46 6.94 5.52 3.69
CA ARG A 46 7.38 4.36 2.90
C ARG A 46 7.97 3.21 3.73
N GLU A 47 8.67 3.53 4.83
CA GLU A 47 9.21 2.51 5.74
C GLU A 47 8.09 1.74 6.45
N GLU A 48 7.07 2.44 6.95
CA GLU A 48 5.90 1.82 7.59
C GLU A 48 5.11 0.94 6.61
N TYR A 49 4.98 1.38 5.36
CA TYR A 49 4.41 0.55 4.29
C TYR A 49 5.19 -0.77 4.11
N ILE A 50 6.52 -0.71 3.98
CA ILE A 50 7.35 -1.91 3.80
C ILE A 50 7.29 -2.82 5.03
N ASP A 51 7.32 -2.26 6.23
CA ASP A 51 7.20 -3.05 7.47
C ASP A 51 5.85 -3.78 7.55
N PHE A 52 4.76 -3.13 7.14
CA PHE A 52 3.46 -3.78 7.04
C PHE A 52 3.45 -4.93 6.03
N ILE A 53 4.07 -4.78 4.86
CA ILE A 53 4.19 -5.88 3.88
C ILE A 53 5.00 -7.04 4.46
N LEU A 54 6.04 -6.77 5.25
CA LEU A 54 6.87 -7.79 5.90
C LEU A 54 6.19 -8.50 7.07
N ARG A 55 5.49 -7.74 7.92
CA ARG A 55 5.04 -8.22 9.26
C ARG A 55 3.53 -8.33 9.41
N GLY A 56 2.76 -7.81 8.45
CA GLY A 56 1.30 -7.79 8.49
C GLY A 56 0.70 -6.88 9.58
N GLY A 57 1.46 -5.89 10.07
CA GLY A 57 0.98 -4.94 11.08
C GLY A 57 0.93 -5.49 12.50
N ARG A 58 1.79 -6.47 12.83
CA ARG A 58 2.01 -6.89 14.22
C ARG A 58 2.97 -5.92 14.91
N SER A 59 2.41 -4.88 15.54
CA SER A 59 3.06 -4.12 16.63
C SER A 59 2.08 -4.03 17.80
#